data_AF-A0A3C0BHW7-F1
#
_entry.id   AF-A0A3C0BHW7-F1
#
_cell.length_a   1.000
_cell.length_b   1.000
_cell.length_c   1.000
_cell.angle_alpha   90.00
_cell.angle_beta   90.00
_cell.angle_gamma   90.00
#
_symmetry.space_group_name_H-M   'P 1'
#
loop_
_entity.id
_entity.type
_entity.pdbx_description
1 polymer ?
#
loop_
_entity_poly.entity_id
_entity_poly.type
_entity_poly.pdbx_seq_one_letter_code
_entity_poly.pdbx_strand_id
1 'polypeptide(L)'
;TIGRNLRKFTELDKDAVSVGSYDSTPRQIPGIDASVDRKKSFRDARVPFTEEQVRKETARCLSCGASVVDPNKCIGCGVCTTKCGFDAIHLERVHPEASRMIKSEDKMKAILPYMVKRAVKIRFSGNRKK
;
A
#
# COMPACT_ATOMS: atom_id res chain seq x y z
N THR A 1 21.80 -5.18 10.05
CA THR A 1 21.83 -6.51 9.41
C THR A 1 20.57 -6.66 8.58
N ILE A 2 20.63 -6.21 7.33
CA ILE A 2 19.52 -6.33 6.36
C ILE A 2 19.35 -7.82 6.05
N GLY A 3 18.16 -8.38 6.28
CA GLY A 3 17.82 -9.76 5.92
C GLY A 3 17.66 -10.76 7.08
N ARG A 4 17.87 -10.39 8.35
CA ARG A 4 17.41 -11.25 9.46
C ARG A 4 15.94 -10.96 9.72
N ASN A 5 15.09 -11.99 9.61
CA ASN A 5 13.70 -11.92 10.04
C ASN A 5 13.66 -11.57 11.54
N LEU A 6 13.21 -10.35 11.85
CA LEU A 6 13.21 -9.80 13.20
C LEU A 6 12.15 -10.46 14.10
N ARG A 7 11.31 -11.36 13.57
CA ARG A 7 10.10 -11.88 14.24
C ARG A 7 9.24 -10.78 14.85
N LYS A 8 9.21 -9.60 14.19
CA LYS A 8 8.29 -8.52 14.55
C LYS A 8 6.94 -8.85 13.96
N PHE A 9 6.05 -9.34 14.81
CA PHE A 9 4.63 -9.44 14.51
C PHE A 9 4.00 -8.13 14.94
N THR A 10 3.68 -7.27 13.98
CA THR A 10 2.84 -6.10 14.26
C THR A 10 1.43 -6.65 14.47
N GLU A 11 0.94 -6.54 15.70
CA GLU A 11 -0.43 -6.93 16.01
C GLU A 11 -1.38 -6.04 15.21
N LEU A 12 -2.45 -6.64 14.66
CA LEU A 12 -3.54 -5.87 14.08
C LEU A 12 -4.07 -4.93 15.15
N ASP A 13 -4.27 -3.65 14.81
CA ASP A 13 -4.90 -2.70 15.71
C ASP A 13 -6.34 -3.13 15.97
N LYS A 14 -6.55 -3.81 17.10
CA LYS A 14 -7.84 -4.36 17.52
C LYS A 14 -8.81 -3.27 17.97
N ASP A 15 -8.28 -2.10 18.36
CA ASP A 15 -9.07 -0.96 18.81
C ASP A 15 -9.61 -0.15 17.62
N ALA A 16 -8.90 -0.17 16.49
CA ALA A 16 -9.39 0.40 15.23
C ALA A 16 -10.55 -0.39 14.59
N VAL A 17 -10.77 -1.64 14.99
CA VAL A 17 -11.84 -2.50 14.44
C VAL A 17 -13.08 -2.40 15.33
N SER A 18 -14.08 -1.61 14.92
CA SER A 18 -15.39 -1.58 15.58
C SER A 18 -16.23 -2.81 15.19
N VAL A 19 -16.01 -3.95 15.85
CA VAL A 19 -16.71 -5.21 15.57
C VAL A 19 -18.22 -5.11 15.89
N GLY A 20 -18.62 -4.20 16.78
CA GLY A 20 -19.96 -4.18 17.39
C GLY A 20 -21.13 -4.01 16.42
N SER A 21 -20.93 -3.32 15.28
CA SER A 21 -22.01 -3.09 14.32
C SER A 21 -21.80 -3.72 12.95
N TYR A 22 -20.68 -4.39 12.69
CA TYR A 22 -20.43 -4.92 11.34
C TYR A 22 -21.51 -5.92 10.89
N ASP A 23 -21.85 -6.87 11.77
CA ASP A 23 -22.88 -7.88 11.49
C ASP A 23 -24.31 -7.36 11.67
N SER A 24 -24.52 -6.32 12.49
CA SER A 24 -25.85 -5.82 12.86
C SER A 24 -26.29 -4.58 12.09
N THR A 25 -25.38 -3.86 11.41
CA THR A 25 -25.77 -2.75 10.53
C THR A 25 -26.44 -3.35 9.28
N PRO A 26 -27.63 -2.91 8.87
CA PRO A 26 -28.24 -3.37 7.62
C PRO A 26 -27.51 -2.79 6.40
N ARG A 27 -27.45 -3.54 5.29
CA ARG A 27 -26.93 -3.04 4.01
C ARG A 27 -27.87 -1.98 3.43
N GLN A 28 -27.31 -0.95 2.79
CA GLN A 28 -28.12 0.05 2.10
C GLN A 28 -28.70 -0.53 0.81
N ILE A 29 -29.96 -0.18 0.51
CA ILE A 29 -30.65 -0.59 -0.73
C ILE A 29 -30.67 0.62 -1.68
N PRO A 30 -30.23 0.47 -2.94
CA PRO A 30 -30.25 1.56 -3.89
C PRO A 30 -31.70 1.96 -4.20
N GLY A 31 -31.91 3.24 -4.47
CA GLY A 31 -33.22 3.72 -4.91
C GLY A 31 -33.64 3.07 -6.23
N ILE A 32 -34.91 3.24 -6.58
CA ILE A 32 -35.46 2.79 -7.86
C ILE A 32 -36.03 4.01 -8.58
N ASP A 33 -35.64 4.18 -9.84
CA ASP A 33 -36.24 5.14 -10.75
C ASP A 33 -37.66 4.68 -11.13
N ALA A 34 -38.65 5.46 -10.71
CA ALA A 34 -40.06 5.18 -10.96
C ALA A 34 -40.45 5.38 -12.44
N SER A 35 -39.62 6.03 -13.25
CA SER A 35 -39.87 6.23 -14.68
C SER A 35 -39.70 4.95 -15.51
N VAL A 36 -39.00 3.94 -14.98
CA VAL A 36 -38.74 2.67 -15.67
C VAL A 36 -39.68 1.58 -15.17
N ASP A 37 -40.56 1.08 -16.05
CA ASP A 37 -41.42 -0.06 -15.72
C ASP A 37 -40.62 -1.37 -15.68
N ARG A 38 -40.23 -1.77 -14.46
CA ARG A 38 -39.44 -2.99 -14.19
C ARG A 38 -40.12 -4.30 -14.60
N LYS A 39 -41.45 -4.33 -14.75
CA LYS A 39 -42.18 -5.55 -15.12
C LYS A 39 -42.24 -5.74 -16.64
N LYS A 40 -42.13 -4.64 -17.40
CA LYS A 40 -42.32 -4.64 -18.86
C LYS A 40 -41.10 -4.18 -19.65
N SER A 41 -40.05 -3.72 -18.99
CA SER A 41 -38.82 -3.22 -19.60
C SER A 41 -37.61 -4.01 -19.10
N PHE A 42 -36.66 -4.26 -20.00
CA PHE A 42 -35.35 -4.85 -19.68
C PHE A 42 -34.33 -3.81 -19.16
N ARG A 43 -34.68 -2.52 -19.13
CA ARG A 43 -33.79 -1.47 -18.61
C ARG A 43 -33.67 -1.58 -17.09
N ASP A 44 -32.45 -1.42 -16.57
CA ASP A 44 -32.25 -1.37 -15.12
C ASP A 44 -32.84 -0.08 -14.55
N ALA A 45 -33.64 -0.22 -13.50
CA ALA A 45 -34.30 0.88 -12.81
C ALA A 45 -33.57 1.27 -11.51
N ARG A 46 -32.51 0.55 -11.12
CA ARG A 46 -31.74 0.88 -9.90
C ARG A 46 -30.97 2.18 -10.13
N VAL A 47 -31.06 3.10 -9.18
CA VAL A 47 -30.21 4.32 -9.20
C VAL A 47 -28.92 4.10 -8.41
N PRO A 48 -27.83 4.81 -8.76
CA PRO A 48 -26.62 4.82 -7.94
C PRO A 48 -26.91 5.24 -6.50
N PHE A 49 -26.06 4.80 -5.57
CA PHE A 49 -26.15 5.25 -4.19
C PHE A 49 -25.96 6.75 -4.07
N THR A 50 -26.68 7.35 -3.13
CA THR A 50 -26.40 8.72 -2.67
C THR A 50 -25.06 8.75 -1.92
N GLU A 51 -24.43 9.92 -1.87
CA GLU A 51 -23.16 10.10 -1.16
C GLU A 51 -23.22 9.62 0.30
N GLU A 52 -24.35 9.87 0.98
CA GLU A 52 -24.58 9.40 2.35
C GLU A 52 -24.64 7.88 2.45
N GLN A 53 -25.24 7.21 1.47
CA GLN A 53 -25.31 5.76 1.41
C GLN A 53 -23.94 5.15 1.09
N VAL A 54 -23.18 5.76 0.18
CA VAL A 54 -21.80 5.35 -0.12
C VAL A 54 -20.95 5.45 1.14
N ARG A 55 -21.03 6.56 1.87
CA ARG A 55 -20.29 6.75 3.13
C ARG A 55 -20.66 5.71 4.19
N LYS A 56 -21.96 5.38 4.33
CA LYS A 56 -22.43 4.34 5.26
C LYS A 56 -21.94 2.94 4.87
N GLU A 57 -22.00 2.59 3.59
CA GLU A 57 -21.59 1.26 3.13
C GLU A 57 -20.06 1.09 3.16
N THR A 58 -19.30 2.13 2.81
CA THR A 58 -17.82 2.13 2.88
C THR A 58 -17.29 2.10 4.32
N ALA A 59 -17.99 2.75 5.27
CA ALA A 59 -17.65 2.70 6.69
C ALA A 59 -17.76 1.29 7.30
N ARG A 60 -18.46 0.36 6.64
CA ARG A 60 -18.49 -1.05 7.06
C ARG A 60 -17.18 -1.80 6.77
N CYS A 61 -16.30 -1.26 5.94
CA CYS A 61 -15.06 -1.95 5.58
C CYS A 61 -14.20 -2.20 6.83
N LEU A 62 -13.95 -3.46 7.17
CA LEU A 62 -13.10 -3.86 8.30
C LEU A 62 -11.61 -3.56 8.07
N SER A 63 -11.25 -2.97 6.92
CA SER A 63 -9.86 -2.79 6.47
C SER A 63 -9.02 -4.06 6.58
N CYS A 64 -9.67 -5.23 6.48
CA CYS A 64 -9.05 -6.55 6.54
C CYS A 64 -8.27 -6.90 5.25
N GLY A 65 -7.95 -5.88 4.45
CA GLY A 65 -7.54 -5.92 3.05
C GLY A 65 -6.77 -7.19 2.65
N ALA A 66 -7.20 -7.82 1.55
CA ALA A 66 -6.49 -8.95 0.94
C ALA A 66 -5.05 -8.59 0.49
N SER A 67 -4.72 -7.29 0.47
CA SER A 67 -3.46 -6.75 -0.06
C SER A 67 -2.80 -5.82 0.97
N VAL A 68 -2.33 -6.36 2.09
CA VAL A 68 -1.46 -5.63 3.03
C VAL A 68 -0.01 -5.70 2.55
N VAL A 69 0.64 -4.55 2.38
CA VAL A 69 2.06 -4.48 2.06
C VAL A 69 2.87 -4.55 3.36
N ASP A 70 3.60 -5.64 3.55
CA ASP A 70 4.64 -5.71 4.59
C ASP A 70 5.91 -5.05 4.06
N PRO A 71 6.36 -3.91 4.62
CA PRO A 71 7.55 -3.21 4.14
C PRO A 71 8.84 -4.04 4.20
N ASN A 72 8.89 -5.05 5.07
CA ASN A 72 10.07 -5.93 5.19
C ASN A 72 10.09 -7.03 4.12
N LYS A 73 8.94 -7.34 3.51
CA LYS A 73 8.81 -8.33 2.42
C LYS A 73 8.68 -7.67 1.05
N CYS A 74 8.23 -6.43 1.00
CA CYS A 74 8.10 -5.68 -0.24
C CYS A 74 9.48 -5.44 -0.86
N ILE A 75 9.69 -5.92 -2.08
CA ILE A 75 10.89 -5.67 -2.87
C ILE A 75 10.74 -4.51 -3.85
N GLY A 76 9.59 -3.81 -3.83
CA GLY A 76 9.31 -2.68 -4.72
C GLY A 76 9.19 -3.07 -6.20
N CYS A 77 8.68 -4.26 -6.52
CA CYS A 77 8.54 -4.72 -7.91
C CYS A 77 7.45 -3.99 -8.71
N GLY A 78 6.49 -3.35 -8.02
CA GLY A 78 5.40 -2.60 -8.68
C GLY A 78 4.30 -3.45 -9.32
N VAL A 79 4.34 -4.78 -9.22
CA VAL A 79 3.30 -5.64 -9.83
C VAL A 79 1.92 -5.35 -9.22
N CYS A 80 1.85 -5.07 -7.93
CA CYS A 80 0.60 -4.75 -7.24
C CYS A 80 -0.12 -3.51 -7.81
N THR A 81 0.61 -2.48 -8.22
CA THR A 81 0.00 -1.25 -8.77
C THR A 81 -0.62 -1.53 -10.14
N THR A 82 0.04 -2.33 -10.98
CA THR A 82 -0.48 -2.71 -12.31
C THR A 82 -1.69 -3.66 -12.27
N LYS A 83 -1.84 -4.41 -11.18
CA LYS A 83 -2.98 -5.34 -10.99
C LYS A 83 -4.17 -4.68 -10.33
N CYS A 84 -3.99 -3.50 -9.73
CA CYS A 84 -5.08 -2.79 -9.08
C CYS A 84 -5.98 -2.14 -10.14
N GLY A 85 -7.19 -2.68 -10.35
CA GLY A 85 -8.17 -2.09 -11.27
C GLY A 85 -8.85 -0.83 -10.74
N PHE A 86 -8.61 -0.49 -9.47
CA PHE A 86 -9.25 0.63 -8.76
C PHE A 86 -8.26 1.77 -8.46
N ASP A 87 -7.02 1.67 -8.95
CA ASP A 87 -5.92 2.62 -8.69
C ASP A 87 -5.72 2.94 -7.20
N ALA A 88 -5.98 1.97 -6.31
CA ALA A 88 -5.91 2.15 -4.87
C ALA A 88 -4.50 1.97 -4.27
N ILE A 89 -3.54 1.50 -5.06
CA ILE A 89 -2.18 1.16 -4.62
C ILE A 89 -1.18 1.93 -5.47
N HIS A 90 -0.32 2.71 -4.82
CA HIS A 90 0.74 3.46 -5.48
C HIS A 90 2.12 3.03 -4.95
N LEU A 91 3.14 3.13 -5.81
CA LEU A 91 4.52 2.83 -5.46
C LEU A 91 5.39 4.01 -5.87
N GLU A 92 6.04 4.63 -4.88
CA GLU A 92 6.93 5.78 -5.09
C GLU A 92 8.39 5.41 -4.88
N ARG A 93 9.28 6.06 -5.64
CA ARG A 93 10.72 5.92 -5.48
C ARG A 93 11.26 7.06 -4.62
N VAL A 94 11.43 6.79 -3.33
CA VAL A 94 12.06 7.72 -2.38
C VAL A 94 13.55 7.98 -2.66
N HIS A 95 14.23 7.04 -3.34
CA HIS A 95 15.65 7.13 -3.71
C HIS A 95 15.81 6.96 -5.22
N PRO A 96 15.51 7.99 -6.03
CA PRO A 96 15.62 7.90 -7.48
C PRO A 96 17.05 7.58 -7.95
N GLU A 97 18.07 7.99 -7.21
CA GLU A 97 19.48 7.69 -7.49
C GLU A 97 19.79 6.19 -7.47
N ALA A 98 19.04 5.40 -6.70
CA ALA A 98 19.22 3.95 -6.58
C ALA A 98 18.64 3.17 -7.78
N SER A 99 17.96 3.84 -8.72
CA SER A 99 17.39 3.21 -9.91
C SER A 99 18.42 2.98 -11.03
N ARG A 100 19.61 3.57 -10.94
CA ARG A 100 20.66 3.43 -11.94
C ARG A 100 21.34 2.07 -11.81
N MET A 101 20.87 1.10 -12.57
CA MET A 101 21.50 -0.22 -12.69
C MET A 101 22.86 -0.08 -13.39
N ILE A 102 23.88 -0.77 -12.86
CA ILE A 102 25.24 -0.83 -13.42
C ILE A 102 25.53 -2.30 -13.73
N LYS A 103 26.21 -2.56 -14.85
CA LYS A 103 26.65 -3.92 -15.19
C LYS A 103 27.55 -4.47 -14.07
N SER A 104 27.44 -5.78 -13.80
CA SER A 104 28.21 -6.42 -12.73
C SER A 104 29.73 -6.28 -12.92
N GLU A 105 30.20 -6.31 -14.16
CA GLU A 105 31.61 -6.12 -14.54
C GLU A 105 32.13 -4.73 -14.14
N ASP A 106 31.28 -3.71 -14.21
CA ASP A 106 31.62 -2.32 -13.90
C ASP A 106 31.40 -1.95 -12.42
N LYS A 107 31.00 -2.90 -11.56
CA LYS A 107 30.67 -2.62 -10.15
C LYS A 107 31.80 -1.91 -9.39
N MET A 108 33.05 -2.23 -9.70
CA MET A 108 34.22 -1.66 -9.02
C MET A 108 34.36 -0.16 -9.29
N LYS A 109 33.98 0.32 -10.49
CA LYS A 109 34.00 1.75 -10.83
C LYS A 109 33.07 2.57 -9.93
N ALA A 110 31.94 1.99 -9.54
CA ALA A 110 30.98 2.64 -8.65
C ALA A 110 31.35 2.50 -7.16
N ILE A 111 31.90 1.35 -6.76
CA ILE A 111 32.19 1.02 -5.36
C ILE A 111 33.49 1.68 -4.87
N LEU A 112 34.56 1.67 -5.67
CA LEU A 112 35.89 2.13 -5.26
C LEU A 112 35.91 3.60 -4.76
N PRO A 113 35.27 4.57 -5.43
CA PRO A 113 35.25 5.96 -4.95
C PRO A 113 34.63 6.08 -3.55
N TYR A 114 33.53 5.35 -3.32
CA TYR A 114 32.87 5.34 -2.02
C TYR A 114 33.71 4.64 -0.95
N MET A 115 34.38 3.53 -1.29
CA MET A 115 35.32 2.85 -0.38
C MET A 115 36.45 3.76 0.08
N VAL A 116 37.11 4.46 -0.86
CA VAL A 116 38.18 5.42 -0.54
C VAL A 116 37.66 6.56 0.32
N LYS A 117 36.52 7.18 -0.06
CA LYS A 117 35.89 8.25 0.73
C LYS A 117 35.56 7.81 2.15
N ARG A 118 35.05 6.58 2.32
CA ARG A 118 34.73 6.01 3.64
C ARG A 118 36.00 5.69 4.44
N ALA A 119 37.04 5.13 3.84
CA ALA A 119 38.30 4.83 4.50
C ALA A 119 38.98 6.11 5.01
N VAL A 120 39.05 7.14 4.17
CA VAL A 120 39.50 8.49 4.54
C VAL A 120 38.67 9.02 5.70
N LYS A 121 37.33 9.02 5.59
CA LYS A 121 36.46 9.49 6.67
C LYS A 121 36.73 8.76 7.99
N ILE A 122 36.81 7.42 8.00
CA ILE A 122 37.08 6.62 9.20
C ILE A 122 38.44 6.99 9.81
N ARG A 123 39.49 7.10 8.97
CA ARG A 123 40.85 7.45 9.41
C ARG A 123 40.90 8.81 10.09
N PHE A 124 40.18 9.80 9.54
CA PHE A 124 40.18 11.18 10.06
C PHE A 124 39.10 11.44 11.14
N SER A 125 37.99 10.69 11.17
CA SER A 125 36.95 10.81 12.19
C SER A 125 37.26 10.03 13.46
N GLY A 126 38.17 9.05 13.41
CA GLY A 126 38.60 8.26 14.56
C GLY A 126 39.32 9.02 15.67
N ASN A 127 39.57 10.34 15.50
CA ASN A 127 40.24 11.19 16.48
C ASN A 127 39.33 12.19 17.20
N ARG A 128 37.99 12.15 17.01
CA ARG A 128 37.08 12.87 17.92
C ARG A 128 36.97 12.09 19.23
N LYS A 129 37.84 12.43 20.19
CA LYS A 129 37.65 12.10 21.61
C LYS A 129 36.21 12.45 22.00
N LYS A 130 35.58 11.55 22.77
CA LYS A 130 34.41 11.88 23.60
C LYS A 130 34.76 13.05 24.52
#